data_AF-A0A969P601-F1
#
_entry.id   AF-A0A969P601-F1
#
_cell.length_a   1.000
_cell.length_b   1.000
_cell.length_c   1.000
_cell.angle_alpha   90.00
_cell.angle_beta   90.00
_cell.angle_gamma   90.00
#
_symmetry.space_group_name_H-M   'P 1'
#
loop_
_entity.id
_entity.type
_entity.pdbx_description
1 polymer ?
#
loop_
_entity_poly.entity_id
_entity_poly.type
_entity_poly.pdbx_seq_one_letter_code
_entity_poly.pdbx_strand_id
1 'polypeptide(L)'
;MTGRTKGINWGKWGTIFTVIGVAVALITVALTTPEIKCLFWQSNSCPEELVDVDLIVETEESQPLKGAKVQFKFKGAPEPRETDSSGYVTIQIPNRDDVTVTLSKEGFQTENYVINLKNDPKRTRTFPLKRLASSNSSVPTPSHEASPSPIPSDDLRSTVGVDYTKLQSLLRAGYWREADQETSQVIFQVANPQRTDWVDMESLAKFPCEDLRTIDHLWSKHSNYRFGFSIQQSIWQSVQNDAETPSAIRGQFGEQVGWSSDGLDYTINAPKGHLPVSWISLDWVGGLRRGGGVLLDRVKACGV
;
A
#
# COMPACT_ATOMS: atom_id res chain seq x y z
N MET A 1 -5.66 -22.78 -88.03
CA MET A 1 -6.72 -22.58 -87.01
C MET A 1 -6.55 -23.71 -86.00
N THR A 2 -6.27 -23.56 -84.70
CA THR A 2 -6.40 -22.47 -83.72
C THR A 2 -5.40 -22.76 -82.58
N GLY A 3 -4.58 -21.79 -82.19
CA GLY A 3 -3.71 -21.86 -81.00
C GLY A 3 -4.33 -21.07 -79.85
N ARG A 4 -4.65 -21.74 -78.75
CA ARG A 4 -5.39 -21.23 -77.59
C ARG A 4 -4.45 -20.44 -76.65
N THR A 5 -4.67 -19.13 -76.48
CA THR A 5 -4.00 -18.29 -75.48
C THR A 5 -4.55 -18.59 -74.07
N LYS A 6 -3.68 -18.89 -73.10
CA LYS A 6 -4.06 -19.01 -71.68
C LYS A 6 -4.06 -17.60 -71.06
N GLY A 7 -5.24 -17.11 -70.71
CA GLY A 7 -5.40 -15.86 -69.95
C GLY A 7 -4.90 -16.01 -68.51
N ILE A 8 -4.17 -15.00 -68.03
CA ILE A 8 -3.72 -14.90 -66.64
C ILE A 8 -4.95 -14.59 -65.77
N ASN A 9 -5.18 -15.43 -64.76
CA ASN A 9 -6.28 -15.28 -63.81
C ASN A 9 -5.89 -14.30 -62.69
N TRP A 10 -6.30 -13.05 -62.84
CA TRP A 10 -6.01 -11.94 -61.93
C TRP A 10 -6.68 -12.07 -60.55
N GLY A 11 -7.68 -12.95 -60.39
CA GLY A 11 -8.37 -13.16 -59.11
C GLY A 11 -7.52 -13.83 -58.02
N LYS A 12 -6.51 -14.62 -58.40
CA LYS A 12 -5.59 -15.29 -57.44
C LYS A 12 -4.48 -14.38 -56.92
N TRP A 13 -4.14 -13.31 -57.63
CA TRP A 13 -3.08 -12.38 -57.21
C TRP A 13 -3.63 -11.26 -56.33
N GLY A 14 -4.90 -10.88 -56.49
CA GLY A 14 -5.55 -9.87 -55.64
C GLY A 14 -5.57 -10.22 -54.15
N THR A 15 -5.70 -11.50 -53.80
CA THR A 15 -5.66 -11.96 -52.39
C THR A 15 -4.23 -12.04 -51.82
N ILE A 16 -3.21 -12.27 -52.66
CA ILE A 16 -1.81 -12.29 -52.22
C ILE A 16 -1.33 -10.85 -51.94
N PHE A 17 -1.71 -9.88 -52.77
CA PHE A 17 -1.33 -8.48 -52.55
C PHE A 17 -2.05 -7.82 -51.37
N THR A 18 -3.29 -8.21 -51.04
CA THR A 18 -3.97 -7.73 -49.83
C THR A 18 -3.42 -8.35 -48.55
N VAL A 19 -3.06 -9.64 -48.55
CA VAL A 19 -2.43 -10.28 -47.38
C VAL A 19 -1.03 -9.71 -47.11
N ILE A 20 -0.23 -9.43 -48.16
CA ILE A 20 1.08 -8.79 -48.01
C ILE A 20 0.93 -7.32 -47.57
N GLY A 21 -0.05 -6.58 -48.11
CA GLY A 21 -0.32 -5.20 -47.71
C GLY A 21 -0.76 -5.06 -46.24
N VAL A 22 -1.61 -5.98 -45.75
CA VAL A 22 -2.03 -6.03 -44.34
C VAL A 22 -0.89 -6.48 -43.44
N ALA A 23 -0.05 -7.44 -43.86
CA ALA A 23 1.14 -7.84 -43.11
C ALA A 23 2.16 -6.70 -43.01
N VAL A 24 2.41 -5.95 -44.09
CA VAL A 24 3.34 -4.80 -44.08
C VAL A 24 2.77 -3.64 -43.25
N ALA A 25 1.46 -3.39 -43.28
CA ALA A 25 0.82 -2.38 -42.44
C ALA A 25 0.81 -2.76 -40.95
N LEU A 26 0.64 -4.04 -40.60
CA LEU A 26 0.79 -4.52 -39.23
C LEU A 26 2.25 -4.47 -38.76
N ILE A 27 3.22 -4.70 -39.65
CA ILE A 27 4.64 -4.55 -39.35
C ILE A 27 5.04 -3.07 -39.18
N THR A 28 4.48 -2.15 -39.96
CA THR A 28 4.78 -0.71 -39.80
C THR A 28 4.10 -0.08 -38.58
N VAL A 29 2.91 -0.55 -38.19
CA VAL A 29 2.25 -0.15 -36.93
C VAL A 29 2.96 -0.79 -35.71
N ALA A 30 3.49 -2.00 -35.84
CA ALA A 30 4.29 -2.66 -34.79
C ALA A 30 5.66 -1.99 -34.53
N LEU A 31 6.15 -1.13 -35.43
CA LEU A 31 7.47 -0.48 -35.31
C LEU A 31 7.43 0.91 -34.66
N THR A 32 6.24 1.45 -34.37
CA THR A 32 6.08 2.81 -33.82
C THR A 32 5.62 2.86 -32.36
N THR A 33 5.18 1.76 -31.76
CA THR A 33 4.91 1.70 -30.32
C THR A 33 6.13 1.19 -29.55
N PRO A 34 6.59 1.91 -28.50
CA PRO A 34 7.78 1.52 -27.74
C PRO A 34 7.65 0.14 -27.07
N GLU A 35 6.43 -0.30 -26.77
CA GLU A 35 6.13 -1.58 -26.11
C GLU A 35 6.46 -2.82 -26.97
N ILE A 36 6.36 -2.73 -28.31
CA ILE A 36 6.57 -3.89 -29.21
C ILE A 36 8.05 -4.09 -29.56
N LYS A 37 8.88 -3.03 -29.48
CA LYS A 37 10.33 -3.11 -29.75
C LYS A 37 11.06 -4.10 -28.84
N CYS A 38 10.56 -4.32 -27.62
CA CYS A 38 11.15 -5.26 -26.66
C CYS A 38 10.86 -6.74 -26.97
N LEU A 39 9.84 -7.05 -27.78
CA LEU A 39 9.47 -8.44 -28.09
C LEU A 39 10.25 -9.04 -29.26
N PHE A 40 10.90 -8.22 -30.10
CA PHE A 40 11.47 -8.68 -31.37
C PHE A 40 12.98 -8.52 -31.52
N TRP A 41 13.67 -7.87 -30.57
CA TRP A 41 15.12 -7.76 -30.59
C TRP A 41 15.69 -7.93 -29.18
N GLN A 42 16.60 -8.89 -28.99
CA GLN A 42 17.51 -8.95 -27.83
C GLN A 42 18.49 -7.77 -27.91
N SER A 43 18.01 -6.55 -27.63
CA SER A 43 18.86 -5.39 -27.39
C SER A 43 18.75 -4.96 -25.93
N ASN A 44 19.90 -4.67 -25.31
CA ASN A 44 20.06 -4.34 -23.89
C ASN A 44 19.53 -2.94 -23.51
N SER A 45 18.50 -2.43 -24.17
CA SER A 45 18.03 -1.06 -23.94
C SER A 45 16.55 -0.91 -24.28
N CYS A 46 15.70 -1.58 -23.51
CA CYS A 46 14.35 -1.06 -23.28
C CYS A 46 14.50 0.13 -22.32
N PRO A 47 13.96 1.32 -22.63
CA PRO A 47 13.96 2.43 -21.67
C PRO A 47 13.07 2.03 -20.47
N GLU A 48 13.70 1.76 -19.33
CA GLU A 48 12.97 1.56 -18.07
C GLU A 48 12.32 2.89 -17.67
N GLU A 49 11.00 2.89 -17.45
CA GLU A 49 10.30 4.04 -16.90
C GLU A 49 10.89 4.38 -15.53
N LEU A 50 11.40 5.60 -15.36
CA LEU A 50 11.95 6.07 -14.08
C LEU A 50 10.86 6.79 -13.28
N VAL A 51 10.85 6.57 -11.97
CA VAL A 51 9.98 7.24 -11.01
C VAL A 51 10.82 7.99 -9.98
N ASP A 52 10.37 9.20 -9.62
CA ASP A 52 10.95 9.99 -8.52
C ASP A 52 10.47 9.40 -7.19
N VAL A 53 11.40 8.83 -6.41
CA VAL A 53 11.09 8.29 -5.08
C VAL A 53 11.51 9.31 -4.03
N ASP A 54 10.50 9.97 -3.47
CA ASP A 54 10.64 10.97 -2.43
C ASP A 54 10.59 10.33 -1.03
N LEU A 55 11.63 10.53 -0.24
CA LEU A 55 11.77 9.95 1.09
C LEU A 55 12.08 11.04 2.12
N ILE A 56 11.48 10.92 3.30
CA ILE A 56 11.84 11.69 4.50
C ILE A 56 12.32 10.69 5.55
N VAL A 57 13.53 10.89 6.06
CA VAL A 57 14.04 10.13 7.20
C VAL A 57 13.99 11.01 8.43
N GLU A 58 13.38 10.48 9.49
CA GLU A 58 13.21 11.17 10.76
C GLU A 58 13.64 10.29 11.95
N THR A 59 13.71 10.87 13.15
CA THR A 59 13.88 10.10 14.40
C THR A 59 12.56 9.49 14.84
N GLU A 60 12.58 8.63 15.87
CA GLU A 60 11.36 8.14 16.53
C GLU A 60 10.49 9.29 17.06
N GLU A 61 11.10 10.43 17.40
CA GLU A 61 10.44 11.66 17.83
C GLU A 61 10.00 12.57 16.65
N SER A 62 9.96 12.04 15.42
CA SER A 62 9.62 12.75 14.19
C SER A 62 10.45 14.01 13.92
N GLN A 63 11.73 13.99 14.34
CA GLN A 63 12.68 15.05 14.00
C GLN A 63 13.38 14.73 12.69
N PRO A 64 13.47 15.68 11.73
CA PRO A 64 14.18 15.49 10.48
C PRO A 64 15.62 15.03 10.67
N LEU A 65 16.02 13.97 9.97
CA LEU A 65 17.32 13.35 10.16
C LEU A 65 18.24 13.62 8.98
N LYS A 66 19.03 14.70 9.07
CA LYS A 66 20.07 15.05 8.08
C LYS A 66 21.17 14.00 7.98
N GLY A 67 21.67 13.71 6.77
CA GLY A 67 22.81 12.81 6.58
C GLY A 67 22.47 11.35 6.82
N ALA A 68 21.18 10.98 6.81
CA ALA A 68 20.78 9.58 6.80
C ALA A 68 21.04 9.01 5.41
N LYS A 69 21.81 7.93 5.33
CA LYS A 69 22.16 7.26 4.09
C LYS A 69 21.00 6.37 3.65
N VAL A 70 20.55 6.59 2.42
CA VAL A 70 19.48 5.87 1.74
C VAL A 70 20.09 5.04 0.61
N GLN A 71 19.89 3.73 0.66
CA GLN A 71 20.39 2.80 -0.33
C GLN A 71 19.31 1.83 -0.81
N PHE A 72 19.05 1.79 -2.12
CA PHE A 72 18.20 0.75 -2.70
C PHE A 72 18.96 -0.54 -2.97
N LYS A 73 18.28 -1.68 -2.83
CA LYS A 73 18.84 -3.02 -3.06
C LYS A 73 18.18 -3.67 -4.27
N PHE A 74 18.72 -3.39 -5.46
CA PHE A 74 18.39 -4.12 -6.68
C PHE A 74 19.54 -4.00 -7.70
N LYS A 75 19.56 -4.86 -8.71
CA LYS A 75 20.58 -4.83 -9.76
C LYS A 75 20.44 -3.53 -10.58
N GLY A 76 21.51 -2.72 -10.60
CA GLY A 76 21.49 -1.41 -11.27
C GLY A 76 20.91 -0.28 -10.43
N ALA A 77 20.76 -0.47 -9.11
CA ALA A 77 20.37 0.60 -8.21
C ALA A 77 21.37 1.76 -8.25
N PRO A 78 20.89 3.01 -8.11
CA PRO A 78 21.76 4.17 -8.04
C PRO A 78 22.64 4.14 -6.79
N GLU A 79 23.72 4.93 -6.81
CA GLU A 79 24.57 5.10 -5.64
C GLU A 79 23.78 5.63 -4.44
N PRO A 80 24.15 5.24 -3.20
CA PRO A 80 23.48 5.73 -2.01
C PRO A 80 23.52 7.25 -1.92
N ARG A 81 22.41 7.85 -1.49
CA ARG A 81 22.31 9.30 -1.26
C ARG A 81 22.03 9.59 0.21
N GLU A 82 22.39 10.78 0.64
CA GLU A 82 22.12 11.25 1.99
C GLU A 82 20.99 12.27 1.98
N THR A 83 20.21 12.26 3.06
CA THR A 83 19.16 13.24 3.29
C THR A 83 19.70 14.63 3.60
N ASP A 84 18.97 15.65 3.17
CA ASP A 84 19.30 17.05 3.45
C ASP A 84 18.94 17.48 4.89
N SER A 85 19.05 18.77 5.22
CA SER A 85 18.72 19.29 6.55
C SER A 85 17.27 19.09 6.98
N SER A 86 16.35 18.89 6.04
CA SER A 86 14.94 18.57 6.28
C SER A 86 14.67 17.05 6.33
N GLY A 87 15.73 16.23 6.34
CA GLY A 87 15.60 14.77 6.33
C GLY A 87 15.13 14.23 4.97
N TYR A 88 15.04 15.07 3.95
CA TYR A 88 14.46 14.71 2.65
C TYR A 88 15.52 14.24 1.66
N VAL A 89 15.13 13.32 0.77
CA VAL A 89 15.88 12.93 -0.42
C VAL A 89 14.95 12.45 -1.52
N THR A 90 15.24 12.85 -2.76
CA THR A 90 14.62 12.28 -3.97
C THR A 90 15.62 11.41 -4.70
N ILE A 91 15.20 10.22 -5.13
CA ILE A 91 16.05 9.32 -5.91
C ILE A 91 15.24 8.77 -7.08
N GLN A 92 15.78 8.92 -8.30
CA GLN A 92 15.19 8.32 -9.49
C GLN A 92 15.60 6.86 -9.60
N ILE A 93 14.61 5.97 -9.65
CA ILE A 93 14.83 4.54 -9.90
C ILE A 93 13.82 4.00 -10.91
N PRO A 94 14.12 2.89 -11.58
CA PRO A 94 13.17 2.19 -12.44
C PRO A 94 11.87 1.83 -11.68
N ASN A 95 10.73 2.01 -12.34
CA ASN A 95 9.42 1.62 -11.83
C ASN A 95 9.40 0.10 -11.60
N ARG A 96 9.12 -0.31 -10.36
CA ARG A 96 9.19 -1.70 -9.89
C ARG A 96 8.03 -1.97 -8.93
N ASP A 97 7.76 -3.25 -8.67
CA ASP A 97 6.85 -3.61 -7.57
C ASP A 97 7.57 -3.31 -6.24
N ASP A 98 8.05 -4.36 -5.57
CA ASP A 98 8.69 -4.23 -4.28
C ASP A 98 10.19 -3.94 -4.44
N VAL A 99 10.66 -2.90 -3.77
CA VAL A 99 12.06 -2.49 -3.74
C VAL A 99 12.50 -2.32 -2.29
N THR A 100 13.60 -2.95 -1.91
CA THR A 100 14.15 -2.75 -0.56
C THR A 100 14.98 -1.48 -0.51
N VAL A 101 14.67 -0.61 0.44
CA VAL A 101 15.47 0.56 0.83
C VAL A 101 16.09 0.31 2.21
N THR A 102 17.40 0.42 2.28
CA THR A 102 18.18 0.37 3.53
C THR A 102 18.45 1.80 3.97
N LEU A 103 18.07 2.12 5.20
CA LEU A 103 18.36 3.38 5.86
C LEU A 103 19.41 3.17 6.95
N SER A 104 20.44 4.01 6.96
CA SER A 104 21.51 3.92 7.97
C SER A 104 22.04 5.29 8.34
N LYS A 105 22.40 5.47 9.61
CA LYS A 105 23.08 6.66 10.12
C LYS A 105 23.87 6.29 11.36
N GLU A 106 25.04 6.91 11.54
CA GLU A 106 25.84 6.72 12.76
C GLU A 106 25.02 7.07 14.02
N GLY A 107 25.03 6.19 15.00
CA GLY A 107 24.22 6.31 16.23
C GLY A 107 22.77 5.82 16.10
N PHE A 108 22.37 5.30 14.94
CA PHE A 108 21.03 4.75 14.67
C PHE A 108 21.10 3.29 14.21
N GLN A 109 20.06 2.53 14.52
CA GLN A 109 19.88 1.17 14.02
C GLN A 109 19.68 1.23 12.51
N THR A 110 20.35 0.33 11.77
CA THR A 110 20.13 0.20 10.33
C THR A 110 18.82 -0.53 10.10
N GLU A 111 17.93 0.06 9.31
CA GLU A 111 16.61 -0.47 9.03
C GLU A 111 16.46 -0.76 7.53
N ASN A 112 15.70 -1.81 7.22
CA ASN A 112 15.34 -2.17 5.86
C ASN A 112 13.84 -2.06 5.68
N TYR A 113 13.40 -1.28 4.71
CA TYR A 113 11.99 -1.14 4.36
C TYR A 113 11.78 -1.64 2.94
N VAL A 114 10.63 -2.28 2.69
CA VAL A 114 10.23 -2.69 1.35
C VAL A 114 9.21 -1.69 0.85
N ILE A 115 9.55 -0.90 -0.18
CA ILE A 115 8.61 0.01 -0.85
C ILE A 115 7.99 -0.64 -2.08
N ASN A 116 6.67 -0.59 -2.18
CA ASN A 116 5.99 -0.87 -3.44
C ASN A 116 5.87 0.42 -4.27
N LEU A 117 6.51 0.49 -5.44
CA LEU A 117 6.48 1.70 -6.28
C LEU A 117 5.25 1.76 -7.19
N LYS A 118 4.67 0.61 -7.57
CA LYS A 118 3.47 0.61 -8.43
C LYS A 118 2.22 1.14 -7.73
N ASN A 119 2.07 0.88 -6.44
CA ASN A 119 0.88 1.30 -5.71
C ASN A 119 0.81 2.82 -5.49
N ASP A 120 1.96 3.50 -5.32
CA ASP A 120 1.97 4.95 -5.10
C ASP A 120 3.32 5.58 -5.51
N PRO A 121 3.56 5.75 -6.83
CA PRO A 121 4.87 6.15 -7.34
C PRO A 121 5.24 7.60 -7.00
N LYS A 122 4.29 8.44 -6.57
CA LYS A 122 4.49 9.87 -6.32
C LYS A 122 4.38 10.28 -4.86
N ARG A 123 4.14 9.34 -3.95
CA ARG A 123 4.07 9.63 -2.53
C ARG A 123 5.44 9.82 -1.91
N THR A 124 5.57 10.90 -1.18
CA THR A 124 6.65 11.09 -0.20
C THR A 124 6.45 10.12 0.96
N ARG A 125 7.44 9.26 1.22
CA ARG A 125 7.40 8.23 2.28
C ARG A 125 8.27 8.67 3.45
N THR A 126 7.73 8.58 4.67
CA THR A 126 8.45 8.96 5.88
C THR A 126 8.86 7.72 6.67
N PHE A 127 10.14 7.63 7.05
CA PHE A 127 10.71 6.51 7.77
C PHE A 127 11.41 6.96 9.06
N PRO A 128 10.99 6.45 10.23
CA PRO A 128 11.68 6.72 11.48
C PRO A 128 12.90 5.80 11.65
N LEU A 129 14.05 6.34 12.06
CA LEU A 129 15.21 5.57 12.51
C LEU A 129 15.34 5.61 14.04
N LYS A 130 15.50 4.42 14.61
CA LYS A 130 15.69 4.21 16.05
C LYS A 130 17.12 4.49 16.49
N ARG A 131 17.31 5.21 17.59
CA ARG A 131 18.65 5.43 18.16
C ARG A 131 19.20 4.12 18.73
N LEU A 132 20.49 3.86 18.50
CA LEU A 132 21.18 2.78 19.19
C LEU A 132 21.21 3.09 20.68
N ALA A 133 20.66 2.19 21.49
CA ALA A 133 20.71 2.32 22.94
C ALA A 133 22.17 2.29 23.39
N SER A 134 22.70 3.45 23.78
CA SER A 134 23.99 3.53 24.43
C SER A 134 23.83 2.99 25.84
N SER A 135 24.47 1.86 26.15
CA SER A 135 24.70 1.47 27.53
C SER A 135 25.62 2.50 28.18
N ASN A 136 25.04 3.51 28.85
CA ASN A 136 25.54 4.01 30.13
C ASN A 136 24.62 5.07 30.74
N SER A 137 24.25 4.79 31.98
CA SER A 137 23.54 5.63 32.94
C SER A 137 24.39 6.81 33.39
N SER A 138 23.82 8.02 33.40
CA SER A 138 23.89 8.99 34.52
C SER A 138 23.31 10.36 34.13
N VAL A 139 22.16 10.70 34.75
CA VAL A 139 21.62 12.06 34.99
C VAL A 139 22.48 12.73 36.09
N PRO A 140 22.55 14.09 36.31
CA PRO A 140 21.66 15.20 35.90
C PRO A 140 22.39 16.39 35.21
N THR A 141 21.78 17.25 34.40
CA THR A 141 20.79 18.34 34.66
C THR A 141 20.61 19.03 33.28
N PRO A 142 19.47 19.67 32.91
CA PRO A 142 19.51 21.14 32.91
C PRO A 142 18.18 21.88 33.14
N SER A 143 18.40 23.11 33.59
CA SER A 143 17.60 24.32 33.51
C SER A 143 16.66 24.48 32.31
N HIS A 144 15.46 24.91 32.67
CA HIS A 144 14.47 25.69 31.92
C HIS A 144 15.04 26.52 30.75
N GLU A 145 14.70 26.14 29.51
CA GLU A 145 14.55 27.06 28.39
C GLU A 145 13.47 26.50 27.46
N ALA A 146 12.53 27.36 27.06
CA ALA A 146 11.22 26.99 26.55
C ALA A 146 11.29 26.16 25.25
N SER A 147 10.76 24.95 25.31
CA SER A 147 10.64 24.00 24.21
C SER A 147 9.50 24.41 23.26
N PRO A 148 9.70 24.35 21.92
CA PRO A 148 8.58 24.41 20.99
C PRO A 148 7.71 23.16 21.17
N SER A 149 6.40 23.37 21.33
CA SER A 149 5.42 22.30 21.59
C SER A 149 5.58 21.09 20.64
N PRO A 150 5.48 19.84 21.13
CA PRO A 150 5.64 18.65 20.31
C PRO A 150 4.52 18.57 19.27
N ILE A 151 4.87 18.19 18.04
CA ILE A 151 3.90 17.66 17.08
C ILE A 151 3.20 16.48 17.76
N PRO A 152 1.86 16.38 17.73
CA PRO A 152 1.15 15.35 18.49
C PRO A 152 1.58 13.96 18.04
N SER A 153 2.32 13.28 18.91
CA SER A 153 2.66 11.86 18.81
C SER A 153 1.37 11.05 18.67
N ASP A 154 1.37 10.00 17.85
CA ASP A 154 0.21 9.10 17.76
C ASP A 154 -0.04 8.45 19.12
N ASP A 155 -1.32 8.31 19.48
CA ASP A 155 -1.73 7.67 20.72
C ASP A 155 -1.80 6.14 20.52
N LEU A 156 -0.71 5.44 20.88
CA LEU A 156 -0.54 3.99 20.67
C LEU A 156 -1.06 3.16 21.87
N ARG A 157 -2.19 3.56 22.47
CA ARG A 157 -2.72 2.90 23.68
C ARG A 157 -3.25 1.50 23.38
N SER A 158 -2.99 0.60 24.32
CA SER A 158 -3.55 -0.75 24.33
C SER A 158 -3.98 -1.10 25.75
N THR A 159 -5.17 -1.69 25.88
CA THR A 159 -5.62 -2.22 27.19
C THR A 159 -5.09 -3.61 27.49
N VAL A 160 -4.56 -4.29 26.47
CA VAL A 160 -4.03 -5.66 26.55
C VAL A 160 -2.51 -5.73 26.32
N GLY A 161 -1.86 -4.58 26.11
CA GLY A 161 -0.40 -4.47 25.98
C GLY A 161 0.14 -4.84 24.58
N VAL A 162 -0.69 -4.78 23.55
CA VAL A 162 -0.27 -4.98 22.15
C VAL A 162 0.53 -3.77 21.65
N ASP A 163 1.60 -4.05 20.92
CA ASP A 163 2.48 -3.03 20.33
C ASP A 163 2.03 -2.66 18.92
N TYR A 164 1.59 -1.41 18.74
CA TYR A 164 1.13 -0.88 17.46
C TYR A 164 2.22 -0.15 16.66
N THR A 165 3.47 -0.11 17.12
CA THR A 165 4.55 0.64 16.46
C THR A 165 4.82 0.16 15.04
N LYS A 166 4.72 -1.15 14.79
CA LYS A 166 4.85 -1.72 13.44
C LYS A 166 3.72 -1.25 12.53
N LEU A 167 2.47 -1.37 12.96
CA LEU A 167 1.31 -0.90 12.20
C LEU A 167 1.41 0.59 11.89
N GLN A 168 1.74 1.41 12.89
CA GLN A 168 2.00 2.84 12.73
C GLN A 168 3.07 3.11 11.67
N SER A 169 4.21 2.41 11.73
CA SER A 169 5.32 2.59 10.80
C SER A 169 4.93 2.25 9.37
N LEU A 170 4.20 1.15 9.17
CA LEU A 170 3.68 0.74 7.86
C LEU A 170 2.71 1.77 7.28
N LEU A 171 1.80 2.30 8.11
CA LEU A 171 0.82 3.30 7.70
C LEU A 171 1.46 4.66 7.37
N ARG A 172 2.40 5.12 8.21
CA ARG A 172 3.24 6.31 7.94
C ARG A 172 3.96 6.18 6.59
N ALA A 173 4.55 5.02 6.34
CA ALA A 173 5.26 4.71 5.11
C ALA A 173 4.36 4.48 3.89
N GLY A 174 3.06 4.21 4.09
CA GLY A 174 2.12 3.96 3.01
C GLY A 174 2.08 2.55 2.46
N TYR A 175 2.56 1.59 3.25
CA TYR A 175 2.51 0.18 2.91
C TYR A 175 1.12 -0.37 3.22
N TRP A 176 0.15 0.02 2.41
CA TRP A 176 -1.26 -0.25 2.66
C TRP A 176 -1.57 -1.74 2.73
N ARG A 177 -0.91 -2.56 1.91
CA ARG A 177 -1.08 -4.01 1.90
C ARG A 177 -0.50 -4.65 3.15
N GLU A 178 0.71 -4.26 3.52
CA GLU A 178 1.42 -4.77 4.69
C GLU A 178 0.76 -4.27 5.98
N ALA A 179 0.28 -3.03 6.00
CA ALA A 179 -0.49 -2.46 7.11
C ALA A 179 -1.82 -3.20 7.29
N ASP A 180 -2.47 -3.61 6.20
CA ASP A 180 -3.68 -4.44 6.26
C ASP A 180 -3.39 -5.85 6.82
N GLN A 181 -2.28 -6.45 6.41
CA GLN A 181 -1.81 -7.72 6.96
C GLN A 181 -1.47 -7.60 8.45
N GLU A 182 -0.73 -6.55 8.84
CA GLU A 182 -0.39 -6.26 10.23
C GLU A 182 -1.63 -5.96 11.07
N THR A 183 -2.62 -5.27 10.50
CA THR A 183 -3.91 -5.02 11.15
C THR A 183 -4.59 -6.34 11.53
N SER A 184 -4.52 -7.35 10.65
CA SER A 184 -5.01 -8.70 10.97
C SER A 184 -4.26 -9.31 12.15
N GLN A 185 -2.92 -9.20 12.16
CA GLN A 185 -2.08 -9.76 13.23
C GLN A 185 -2.35 -9.12 14.58
N VAL A 186 -2.45 -7.78 14.66
CA VAL A 186 -2.74 -7.10 15.93
C VAL A 186 -4.16 -7.39 16.39
N ILE A 187 -5.15 -7.52 15.48
CA ILE A 187 -6.50 -7.96 15.85
C ILE A 187 -6.47 -9.35 16.47
N PHE A 188 -5.68 -10.28 15.92
CA PHE A 188 -5.53 -11.62 16.48
C PHE A 188 -4.91 -11.58 17.88
N GLN A 189 -3.85 -10.82 18.07
CA GLN A 189 -3.20 -10.66 19.38
C GLN A 189 -4.13 -10.06 20.43
N VAL A 190 -4.92 -9.04 20.05
CA VAL A 190 -5.86 -8.39 20.98
C VAL A 190 -7.03 -9.31 21.32
N ALA A 191 -7.61 -9.95 20.32
CA ALA A 191 -8.83 -10.74 20.49
C ALA A 191 -8.55 -12.12 21.11
N ASN A 192 -7.35 -12.68 20.87
CA ASN A 192 -6.92 -13.94 21.45
C ASN A 192 -5.38 -14.00 21.61
N PRO A 193 -4.82 -13.54 22.74
CA PRO A 193 -3.37 -13.58 22.98
C PRO A 193 -2.75 -14.98 22.94
N GLN A 194 -3.57 -16.04 23.05
CA GLN A 194 -3.13 -17.43 23.05
C GLN A 194 -3.19 -18.08 21.66
N ARG A 195 -3.83 -17.45 20.67
CA ARG A 195 -3.94 -17.94 19.28
C ARG A 195 -3.85 -16.79 18.28
N THR A 196 -2.80 -16.81 17.47
CA THR A 196 -2.45 -15.71 16.55
C THR A 196 -2.88 -15.96 15.11
N ASP A 197 -3.70 -16.99 14.85
CA ASP A 197 -4.08 -17.43 13.50
C ASP A 197 -5.59 -17.43 13.26
N TRP A 198 -6.38 -17.30 14.32
CA TRP A 198 -7.84 -17.31 14.26
C TRP A 198 -8.47 -16.48 15.37
N VAL A 199 -9.57 -15.81 15.07
CA VAL A 199 -10.40 -15.11 16.06
C VAL A 199 -11.84 -15.54 15.94
N ASP A 200 -12.43 -15.96 17.06
CA ASP A 200 -13.85 -16.26 17.13
C ASP A 200 -14.71 -15.01 17.33
N MET A 201 -16.01 -15.14 17.02
CA MET A 201 -16.96 -14.04 17.09
C MET A 201 -17.15 -13.50 18.51
N GLU A 202 -17.00 -14.32 19.56
CA GLU A 202 -17.17 -13.86 20.93
C GLU A 202 -16.04 -12.91 21.34
N SER A 203 -14.81 -13.25 20.94
CA SER A 203 -13.65 -12.38 21.10
C SER A 203 -13.80 -11.05 20.33
N LEU A 204 -14.31 -11.06 19.10
CA LEU A 204 -14.59 -9.81 18.36
C LEU A 204 -15.68 -8.97 19.02
N ALA A 205 -16.75 -9.60 19.52
CA ALA A 205 -17.83 -8.89 20.21
C ALA A 205 -17.35 -8.22 21.51
N LYS A 206 -16.27 -8.74 22.10
CA LYS A 206 -15.63 -8.21 23.32
C LYS A 206 -14.37 -7.40 23.05
N PHE A 207 -14.02 -7.16 21.78
CA PHE A 207 -12.79 -6.48 21.39
C PHE A 207 -12.64 -5.14 22.15
N PRO A 208 -11.52 -4.86 22.84
CA PRO A 208 -11.40 -3.66 23.65
C PRO A 208 -11.51 -2.38 22.81
N CYS A 209 -12.31 -1.42 23.31
CA CYS A 209 -12.56 -0.18 22.56
C CYS A 209 -11.31 0.70 22.41
N GLU A 210 -10.39 0.65 23.36
CA GLU A 210 -9.15 1.43 23.29
C GLU A 210 -8.30 0.96 22.11
N ASP A 211 -8.05 -0.34 22.04
CA ASP A 211 -7.30 -1.00 20.97
C ASP A 211 -7.96 -0.75 19.60
N LEU A 212 -9.29 -0.80 19.53
CA LEU A 212 -10.03 -0.48 18.30
C LEU A 212 -9.86 0.98 17.87
N ARG A 213 -9.90 1.93 18.81
CA ARG A 213 -9.66 3.36 18.56
C ARG A 213 -8.24 3.62 18.09
N THR A 214 -7.26 2.94 18.67
CA THR A 214 -5.87 3.10 18.24
C THR A 214 -5.66 2.62 16.81
N ILE A 215 -6.20 1.44 16.46
CA ILE A 215 -6.12 0.94 15.07
C ILE A 215 -6.82 1.91 14.11
N ASP A 216 -8.05 2.33 14.43
CA ASP A 216 -8.82 3.25 13.59
C ASP A 216 -8.13 4.62 13.42
N HIS A 217 -7.61 5.18 14.51
CA HIS A 217 -6.89 6.45 14.51
C HIS A 217 -5.67 6.40 13.60
N LEU A 218 -4.89 5.33 13.67
CA LEU A 218 -3.71 5.14 12.82
C LEU A 218 -4.09 5.09 11.34
N TRP A 219 -5.10 4.28 10.98
CA TRP A 219 -5.58 4.19 9.59
C TRP A 219 -6.09 5.53 9.09
N SER A 220 -6.94 6.19 9.88
CA SER A 220 -7.58 7.45 9.52
C SER A 220 -6.55 8.57 9.36
N LYS A 221 -5.66 8.77 10.35
CA LYS A 221 -4.64 9.82 10.33
C LYS A 221 -3.71 9.70 9.12
N HIS A 222 -3.16 8.51 8.89
CA HIS A 222 -2.12 8.31 7.87
C HIS A 222 -2.68 8.17 6.45
N SER A 223 -3.99 7.92 6.30
CA SER A 223 -4.69 7.89 5.00
C SER A 223 -5.39 9.21 4.64
N ASN A 224 -5.18 10.28 5.41
CA ASN A 224 -5.92 11.54 5.26
C ASN A 224 -7.45 11.31 5.33
N TYR A 225 -7.88 10.57 6.37
CA TYR A 225 -9.27 10.25 6.68
C TYR A 225 -10.01 9.50 5.56
N ARG A 226 -9.29 8.71 4.76
CA ARG A 226 -9.88 7.90 3.68
C ARG A 226 -10.18 6.47 4.11
N PHE A 227 -9.34 5.90 4.98
CA PHE A 227 -9.39 4.52 5.41
C PHE A 227 -9.57 4.44 6.93
N GLY A 228 -10.12 3.33 7.42
CA GLY A 228 -10.43 3.12 8.83
C GLY A 228 -11.80 2.47 9.03
N PHE A 229 -11.97 1.86 10.20
CA PHE A 229 -13.21 1.21 10.62
C PHE A 229 -14.34 2.22 10.87
N SER A 230 -14.05 3.42 11.38
CA SER A 230 -15.04 4.49 11.55
C SER A 230 -15.60 4.96 10.19
N ILE A 231 -14.74 5.07 9.18
CA ILE A 231 -15.15 5.39 7.80
C ILE A 231 -16.06 4.27 7.26
N GLN A 232 -15.65 3.01 7.40
CA GLN A 232 -16.46 1.86 6.98
C GLN A 232 -17.79 1.80 7.72
N GLN A 233 -17.80 2.05 9.02
CA GLN A 233 -19.00 2.06 9.85
C GLN A 233 -20.01 3.14 9.41
N SER A 234 -19.52 4.32 9.03
CA SER A 234 -20.34 5.40 8.48
C SER A 234 -20.99 5.01 7.15
N ILE A 235 -20.21 4.41 6.24
CA ILE A 235 -20.73 3.92 4.95
C ILE A 235 -21.75 2.79 5.17
N TRP A 236 -21.44 1.85 6.05
CA TRP A 236 -22.33 0.74 6.41
C TRP A 236 -23.68 1.22 6.97
N GLN A 237 -23.68 2.25 7.82
CA GLN A 237 -24.90 2.86 8.34
C GLN A 237 -25.70 3.59 7.26
N SER A 238 -25.03 4.32 6.37
CA SER A 238 -25.70 4.98 5.24
C SER A 238 -26.45 3.96 4.39
N VAL A 239 -25.79 2.86 4.03
CA VAL A 239 -26.38 1.80 3.21
C VAL A 239 -27.52 1.07 3.93
N GLN A 240 -27.41 0.84 5.24
CA GLN A 240 -28.50 0.22 6.02
C GLN A 240 -29.80 1.03 5.99
N ASN A 241 -29.72 2.35 5.91
CA ASN A 241 -30.89 3.21 5.85
C ASN A 241 -31.59 3.16 4.48
N ASP A 242 -30.86 2.79 3.43
CA ASP A 242 -31.32 2.83 2.04
C ASP A 242 -31.76 1.46 1.50
N ALA A 243 -31.34 0.35 2.12
CA ALA A 243 -31.54 -1.00 1.61
C ALA A 243 -32.43 -1.88 2.50
N GLU A 244 -33.38 -2.59 1.87
CA GLU A 244 -34.41 -3.38 2.57
C GLU A 244 -33.96 -4.78 3.02
N THR A 245 -32.85 -5.30 2.47
CA THR A 245 -32.39 -6.68 2.75
C THR A 245 -30.92 -6.74 3.15
N PRO A 246 -30.52 -7.68 4.03
CA PRO A 246 -29.11 -7.87 4.39
C PRO A 246 -28.20 -8.15 3.18
N SER A 247 -28.70 -8.79 2.12
CA SER A 247 -27.96 -9.01 0.88
C SER A 247 -27.73 -7.72 0.10
N ALA A 248 -28.74 -6.86 0.00
CA ALA A 248 -28.62 -5.57 -0.66
C ALA A 248 -27.64 -4.65 0.08
N ILE A 249 -27.71 -4.63 1.42
CA ILE A 249 -26.78 -3.86 2.26
C ILE A 249 -25.34 -4.28 1.99
N ARG A 250 -25.06 -5.59 1.94
CA ARG A 250 -23.72 -6.11 1.63
C ARG A 250 -23.22 -5.70 0.24
N GLY A 251 -24.08 -5.85 -0.76
CA GLY A 251 -23.74 -5.54 -2.15
C GLY A 251 -23.41 -4.06 -2.31
N GLN A 252 -24.28 -3.18 -1.83
CA GLN A 252 -24.11 -1.73 -1.92
C GLN A 252 -22.92 -1.24 -1.09
N PHE A 253 -22.70 -1.82 0.10
CA PHE A 253 -21.52 -1.49 0.90
C PHE A 253 -20.23 -1.87 0.14
N GLY A 254 -20.14 -3.11 -0.35
CA GLY A 254 -19.00 -3.59 -1.13
C GLY A 254 -18.73 -2.74 -2.36
N GLU A 255 -19.77 -2.30 -3.07
CA GLU A 255 -19.66 -1.38 -4.20
C GLU A 255 -19.08 -0.01 -3.77
N GLN A 256 -19.60 0.58 -2.69
CA GLN A 256 -19.13 1.90 -2.23
C GLN A 256 -17.68 1.90 -1.74
N VAL A 257 -17.25 0.83 -1.06
CA VAL A 257 -15.86 0.69 -0.62
C VAL A 257 -14.96 0.09 -1.71
N GLY A 258 -15.51 -0.32 -2.85
CA GLY A 258 -14.74 -0.81 -4.00
C GLY A 258 -14.23 -2.24 -3.88
N TRP A 259 -14.95 -3.12 -3.18
CA TRP A 259 -14.60 -4.55 -3.11
C TRP A 259 -15.33 -5.34 -4.17
N SER A 260 -14.60 -5.61 -5.26
CA SER A 260 -15.08 -6.44 -6.36
C SER A 260 -14.31 -7.76 -6.42
N SER A 261 -14.75 -8.64 -7.33
CA SER A 261 -14.03 -9.87 -7.67
C SER A 261 -12.68 -9.63 -8.33
N ASP A 262 -12.40 -8.41 -8.80
CA ASP A 262 -11.18 -8.08 -9.56
C ASP A 262 -9.96 -7.86 -8.66
N GLY A 263 -10.18 -7.83 -7.33
CA GLY A 263 -9.14 -7.70 -6.32
C GLY A 263 -9.28 -6.43 -5.50
N LEU A 264 -8.31 -6.22 -4.61
CA LEU A 264 -8.23 -5.06 -3.73
C LEU A 264 -7.18 -4.08 -4.23
N ASP A 265 -7.53 -2.79 -4.12
CA ASP A 265 -6.69 -1.65 -4.45
C ASP A 265 -5.94 -1.19 -3.18
N TYR A 266 -4.64 -1.46 -3.14
CA TYR A 266 -3.76 -1.04 -2.05
C TYR A 266 -3.03 0.28 -2.35
N THR A 267 -3.70 1.19 -3.05
CA THR A 267 -3.23 2.56 -3.28
C THR A 267 -4.00 3.55 -2.39
N ILE A 268 -3.43 4.73 -2.15
CA ILE A 268 -4.15 5.81 -1.43
C ILE A 268 -5.36 6.36 -2.22
N ASN A 269 -5.45 6.04 -3.51
CA ASN A 269 -6.53 6.49 -4.37
C ASN A 269 -7.76 5.59 -4.31
N ALA A 270 -7.65 4.41 -3.69
CA ALA A 270 -8.75 3.48 -3.48
C ALA A 270 -9.97 4.18 -2.85
N PRO A 271 -11.20 3.70 -3.09
CA PRO A 271 -12.41 4.31 -2.54
C PRO A 271 -12.37 4.52 -1.03
N LYS A 272 -13.14 5.48 -0.52
CA LYS A 272 -13.22 5.70 0.93
C LYS A 272 -13.73 4.44 1.62
N GLY A 273 -13.10 4.06 2.73
CA GLY A 273 -13.41 2.84 3.46
C GLY A 273 -12.87 1.56 2.81
N HIS A 274 -12.11 1.63 1.72
CA HIS A 274 -11.57 0.43 1.06
C HIS A 274 -10.68 -0.42 1.98
N LEU A 275 -9.92 0.23 2.86
CA LEU A 275 -9.04 -0.43 3.84
C LEU A 275 -9.38 0.01 5.27
N PRO A 276 -9.02 -0.78 6.29
CA PRO A 276 -8.51 -2.16 6.18
C PRO A 276 -9.61 -3.17 5.76
N VAL A 277 -9.22 -4.22 5.03
CA VAL A 277 -10.07 -5.37 4.65
C VAL A 277 -9.94 -6.55 5.62
N SER A 278 -9.10 -6.44 6.65
CA SER A 278 -8.78 -7.51 7.61
C SER A 278 -10.00 -8.19 8.25
N TRP A 279 -11.19 -7.60 8.15
CA TRP A 279 -12.46 -8.20 8.59
C TRP A 279 -13.12 -9.15 7.59
N ILE A 280 -12.72 -9.12 6.32
CA ILE A 280 -13.22 -9.97 5.22
C ILE A 280 -12.54 -11.33 5.24
N SER A 281 -11.26 -11.41 5.64
CA SER A 281 -10.46 -12.64 5.64
C SER A 281 -10.89 -13.66 6.70
N LEU A 282 -11.76 -13.26 7.63
CA LEU A 282 -12.30 -14.12 8.69
C LEU A 282 -13.41 -15.10 8.24
N ASP A 283 -13.78 -15.11 6.95
CA ASP A 283 -14.54 -16.20 6.33
C ASP A 283 -14.17 -16.27 4.83
N TRP A 284 -13.08 -16.96 4.51
CA TRP A 284 -12.70 -17.22 3.12
C TRP A 284 -13.83 -17.99 2.41
N VAL A 285 -14.22 -17.48 1.23
CA VAL A 285 -15.28 -17.96 0.32
C VAL A 285 -16.71 -17.49 0.67
N GLY A 286 -17.00 -16.22 0.38
CA GLY A 286 -18.38 -15.80 0.07
C GLY A 286 -18.93 -14.60 0.82
N GLY A 287 -18.19 -13.48 0.82
CA GLY A 287 -18.70 -12.18 1.27
C GLY A 287 -18.94 -12.11 2.78
N LEU A 288 -19.26 -10.90 3.25
CA LEU A 288 -19.53 -10.56 4.65
C LEU A 288 -20.54 -11.54 5.31
N ARG A 289 -20.06 -12.66 5.82
CA ARG A 289 -20.83 -13.52 6.73
C ARG A 289 -20.17 -13.49 8.10
N ARG A 290 -21.04 -13.22 9.07
CA ARG A 290 -20.93 -13.25 10.53
C ARG A 290 -19.75 -12.51 11.19
N GLY A 291 -18.49 -12.75 10.85
CA GLY A 291 -17.34 -12.12 11.54
C GLY A 291 -17.25 -10.60 11.36
N GLY A 292 -17.32 -10.11 10.11
CA GLY A 292 -17.21 -8.68 9.82
C GLY A 292 -18.35 -7.83 10.36
N GLY A 293 -19.57 -8.39 10.45
CA GLY A 293 -20.71 -7.70 11.07
C GLY A 293 -20.50 -7.48 12.58
N VAL A 294 -19.92 -8.49 13.27
CA VAL A 294 -19.65 -8.41 14.71
C VAL A 294 -18.62 -7.33 15.03
N LEU A 295 -17.56 -7.20 14.22
CA LEU A 295 -16.58 -6.14 14.43
C LEU A 295 -17.18 -4.74 14.18
N LEU A 296 -17.98 -4.55 13.12
CA LEU A 296 -18.67 -3.27 12.88
C LEU A 296 -19.69 -2.92 13.97
N ASP A 297 -20.45 -3.90 14.46
CA ASP A 297 -21.31 -3.72 15.63
C ASP A 297 -20.50 -3.30 16.86
N ARG A 298 -19.29 -3.85 17.01
CA ARG A 298 -18.36 -3.48 18.08
C ARG A 298 -17.78 -2.07 17.89
N VAL A 299 -17.41 -1.68 16.67
CA VAL A 299 -16.97 -0.31 16.30
C VAL A 299 -18.05 0.68 16.71
N LYS A 300 -19.30 0.44 16.30
CA LYS A 300 -20.47 1.25 16.68
C LYS A 300 -20.65 1.32 18.21
N ALA A 301 -20.57 0.18 18.91
CA ALA A 301 -20.72 0.13 20.36
C ALA A 301 -19.60 0.88 21.11
N CYS A 302 -18.40 0.93 20.54
CA CYS A 302 -17.26 1.65 21.10
C CYS A 302 -17.27 3.16 20.80
N GLY A 303 -18.22 3.64 19.97
CA GLY A 303 -18.29 5.04 19.55
C GLY A 303 -17.08 5.45 18.71
N VAL A 304 -16.59 4.51 17.89
CA VAL A 304 -15.53 4.74 16.88
C VAL A 304 -16.19 5.15 15.58
#